data_AF-A0A7S3UL93-F1
#
_entry.id   AF-A0A7S3UL93-F1
#
_cell.length_a   1.000
_cell.length_b   1.000
_cell.length_c   1.000
_cell.angle_alpha   90.00
_cell.angle_beta   90.00
_cell.angle_gamma   90.00
#
_symmetry.space_group_name_H-M   'P 1'
#
loop_
_entity.id
_entity.type
_entity.pdbx_description
1 polymer ?
#
loop_
_entity_poly.entity_id
_entity_poly.type
_entity_poly.pdbx_seq_one_letter_code
_entity_poly.pdbx_strand_id
1 'polypeptide(L)'
;SRSHFGSSPTQGRHTGRKQQLSTSCHPSSAPWPPSWQHAASLAALASQSSAPTTMAPRVKYQKHNVYNTKSNKSRFLRTPGGRLVLHHVKKRGSIPKCGDCGLKLWGITPA
;
A
#
# COMPACT_ATOMS: atom_id res chain seq x y z
N SER A 1 27.85 -48.60 -11.18
CA SER A 1 26.57 -49.33 -11.20
C SER A 1 25.54 -48.58 -10.38
N ARG A 2 24.25 -48.59 -10.77
CA ARG A 2 23.21 -47.67 -10.25
C ARG A 2 22.04 -48.47 -9.66
N SER A 3 21.68 -48.19 -8.40
CA SER A 3 20.43 -48.58 -7.73
C SER A 3 20.21 -47.59 -6.57
N HIS A 4 19.10 -46.85 -6.39
CA HIS A 4 17.65 -47.09 -6.45
C HIS A 4 17.04 -47.86 -5.27
N PHE A 5 16.46 -47.10 -4.34
CA PHE A 5 15.20 -47.28 -3.59
C PHE A 5 14.81 -45.84 -3.13
N GLY A 6 13.65 -45.24 -3.44
CA GLY A 6 12.30 -45.51 -2.92
C GLY A 6 12.01 -44.55 -1.72
N SER A 7 10.90 -43.80 -1.58
CA SER A 7 9.59 -43.84 -2.24
C SER A 7 8.73 -42.57 -1.99
N SER A 8 8.08 -42.06 -3.04
CA SER A 8 6.63 -41.66 -3.10
C SER A 8 6.15 -40.32 -2.43
N PRO A 9 4.85 -39.93 -2.43
CA PRO A 9 4.40 -38.87 -3.37
C PRO A 9 3.37 -37.82 -2.84
N THR A 10 3.34 -36.60 -3.39
CA THR A 10 2.16 -35.69 -3.23
C THR A 10 1.80 -34.90 -4.48
N GLN A 11 0.49 -34.92 -4.76
CA GLN A 11 -0.27 -34.24 -5.81
C GLN A 11 -0.06 -32.70 -5.77
N GLY A 12 -0.23 -31.91 -6.83
CA GLY A 12 -1.11 -32.04 -7.99
C GLY A 12 -2.21 -30.96 -7.92
N ARG A 13 -2.05 -29.85 -8.65
CA ARG A 13 -3.09 -28.82 -8.82
C ARG A 13 -3.31 -28.50 -10.29
N HIS A 14 -4.48 -28.87 -10.79
CA HIS A 14 -4.93 -28.54 -12.13
C HIS A 14 -5.34 -27.05 -12.22
N THR A 15 -4.67 -26.27 -13.05
CA THR A 15 -5.20 -24.99 -13.55
C THR A 15 -5.83 -25.23 -14.92
N GLY A 16 -7.14 -25.58 -14.94
CA GLY A 16 -7.81 -25.97 -16.18
C GLY A 16 -9.32 -25.74 -16.16
N ARG A 17 -9.75 -24.49 -16.42
CA ARG A 17 -11.11 -24.11 -16.86
C ARG A 17 -11.11 -22.62 -17.22
N LYS A 18 -11.69 -22.16 -18.33
CA LYS A 18 -12.13 -22.83 -19.57
C LYS A 18 -12.18 -21.72 -20.62
N GLN A 19 -11.70 -21.94 -21.85
CA GLN A 19 -12.12 -21.09 -22.97
C GLN A 19 -13.57 -21.44 -23.29
N GLN A 20 -14.45 -20.44 -23.41
CA GLN A 20 -15.67 -20.55 -24.23
C GLN A 20 -15.83 -19.26 -25.03
N LEU A 21 -16.08 -19.45 -26.32
CA LEU A 21 -16.17 -18.39 -27.32
C LEU A 21 -17.56 -17.72 -27.29
N SER A 22 -17.57 -16.50 -27.83
CA SER A 22 -18.69 -15.77 -28.43
C SER A 22 -20.03 -16.50 -28.64
N THR A 23 -21.10 -15.84 -28.18
CA THR A 23 -22.43 -15.93 -28.80
C THR A 23 -22.94 -14.51 -29.07
N SER A 24 -23.65 -14.33 -30.18
CA SER A 24 -24.02 -13.04 -30.78
C SER A 24 -25.31 -12.42 -30.24
N CYS A 25 -25.44 -11.10 -30.42
CA CYS A 25 -26.60 -10.32 -30.93
C CYS A 25 -27.97 -11.03 -31.07
N HIS A 26 -29.15 -10.42 -30.83
CA HIS A 26 -29.54 -8.99 -30.74
C HIS A 26 -30.96 -8.83 -30.07
N PRO A 27 -31.67 -7.68 -30.07
CA PRO A 27 -32.54 -7.28 -28.95
C PRO A 27 -34.07 -7.46 -29.12
N SER A 28 -34.77 -7.39 -27.99
CA SER A 28 -36.22 -7.13 -27.81
C SER A 28 -36.42 -6.64 -26.36
N SER A 29 -37.16 -5.59 -25.99
CA SER A 29 -37.93 -4.61 -26.77
C SER A 29 -37.99 -3.30 -25.96
N ALA A 30 -38.02 -2.14 -26.60
CA ALA A 30 -38.25 -0.85 -25.93
C ALA A 30 -39.68 -0.35 -26.19
N PRO A 31 -40.39 0.09 -25.14
CA PRO A 31 -41.34 1.20 -25.26
C PRO A 31 -40.94 2.39 -24.37
N TRP A 32 -40.90 3.57 -24.98
CA TRP A 32 -40.96 4.90 -24.32
C TRP A 32 -42.45 5.30 -24.16
N PRO A 33 -42.84 6.45 -23.55
CA PRO A 33 -42.14 7.46 -22.73
C PRO A 33 -42.71 7.36 -21.26
N PRO A 34 -43.14 8.39 -20.48
CA PRO A 34 -42.98 9.86 -20.50
C PRO A 34 -42.70 10.55 -19.12
N SER A 35 -42.78 11.89 -19.15
CA SER A 35 -43.02 12.87 -18.07
C SER A 35 -42.13 12.91 -16.81
N TRP A 36 -41.47 14.05 -16.64
CA TRP A 36 -40.81 14.54 -15.42
C TRP A 36 -41.74 14.60 -14.20
N GLN A 37 -41.21 14.40 -12.98
CA GLN A 37 -41.67 15.18 -11.80
C GLN A 37 -40.83 15.15 -10.50
N HIS A 38 -39.78 14.34 -10.34
CA HIS A 38 -39.02 14.26 -9.05
C HIS A 38 -37.52 14.58 -9.12
N ALA A 39 -37.13 15.56 -9.96
CA ALA A 39 -35.73 16.01 -10.06
C ALA A 39 -35.30 17.06 -8.99
N ALA A 40 -36.17 17.40 -8.03
CA ALA A 40 -36.07 18.68 -7.28
C ALA A 40 -35.93 18.57 -5.74
N SER A 41 -35.63 17.40 -5.16
CA SER A 41 -35.58 17.24 -3.69
C SER A 41 -34.27 16.67 -3.09
N LEU A 42 -33.24 16.40 -3.91
CA LEU A 42 -31.92 15.94 -3.41
C LEU A 42 -30.78 16.96 -3.60
N ALA A 43 -31.06 18.15 -4.16
CA ALA A 43 -30.07 19.20 -4.35
C ALA A 43 -29.76 20.03 -3.07
N ALA A 44 -30.52 19.82 -1.98
CA ALA A 44 -30.47 20.65 -0.77
C ALA A 44 -29.46 20.20 0.31
N LEU A 45 -28.63 19.16 0.04
CA LEU A 45 -27.54 18.75 0.94
C LEU A 45 -26.15 18.85 0.26
N ALA A 46 -26.01 19.71 -0.76
CA ALA A 46 -24.72 20.04 -1.37
C ALA A 46 -23.98 21.21 -0.67
N SER A 47 -24.58 21.77 0.39
CA SER A 47 -24.06 22.93 1.12
C SER A 47 -23.42 22.52 2.45
N GLN A 48 -22.16 22.07 2.42
CA GLN A 48 -21.14 22.30 3.46
C GLN A 48 -19.80 21.63 3.13
N SER A 49 -18.71 22.36 3.40
CA SER A 49 -17.30 21.96 3.30
C SER A 49 -16.55 22.37 2.01
N SER A 50 -16.60 23.67 1.70
CA SER A 50 -15.41 24.38 1.20
C SER A 50 -14.39 24.54 2.34
N ALA A 51 -13.89 23.41 2.86
CA ALA A 51 -12.76 23.40 3.78
C ALA A 51 -11.61 24.20 3.12
N PRO A 52 -10.91 25.07 3.87
CA PRO A 52 -9.86 25.86 3.27
C PRO A 52 -8.81 24.91 2.70
N THR A 53 -8.44 25.11 1.43
CA THR A 53 -7.30 24.45 0.78
C THR A 53 -5.99 25.01 1.33
N THR A 54 -5.87 25.06 2.66
CA THR A 54 -4.68 25.43 3.40
C THR A 54 -3.60 24.45 2.99
N MET A 55 -2.62 24.98 2.23
CA MET A 55 -1.51 24.20 1.71
C MET A 55 -0.89 23.36 2.83
N ALA A 56 -0.68 22.06 2.56
CA ALA A 56 -0.04 21.16 3.50
C ALA A 56 1.31 21.79 3.98
N PRO A 57 1.55 21.86 5.30
CA PRO A 57 2.69 22.60 5.83
C PRO A 57 4.01 22.04 5.29
N ARG A 58 4.78 22.90 4.64
CA ARG A 58 6.09 22.56 4.07
C ARG A 58 7.19 22.74 5.12
N VAL A 59 8.21 21.90 5.05
CA VAL A 59 9.33 21.87 6.00
C VAL A 59 10.66 21.77 5.26
N LYS A 60 11.74 22.24 5.87
CA LYS A 60 13.12 22.19 5.35
C LYS A 60 13.94 21.16 6.14
N TYR A 61 14.96 20.57 5.50
CA TYR A 61 15.95 19.78 6.22
C TYR A 61 16.70 20.67 7.24
N GLN A 62 16.96 20.13 8.43
CA GLN A 62 17.61 20.86 9.54
C GLN A 62 19.14 20.72 9.54
N LYS A 63 19.70 19.76 8.78
CA LYS A 63 21.14 19.50 8.69
C LYS A 63 21.69 20.10 7.41
N HIS A 64 22.99 20.43 7.42
CA HIS A 64 23.73 20.89 6.23
C HIS A 64 23.61 19.94 5.01
N ASN A 65 23.45 18.63 5.24
CA ASN A 65 23.16 17.69 4.16
C ASN A 65 21.72 17.88 3.65
N VAL A 66 21.59 18.47 2.46
CA VAL A 66 20.30 18.74 1.78
C VAL A 66 19.79 17.51 1.00
N TYR A 67 20.66 16.52 0.74
CA TYR A 67 20.36 15.39 -0.13
C TYR A 67 19.61 14.25 0.58
N ASN A 68 18.75 13.54 -0.16
CA ASN A 68 17.95 12.39 0.31
C ASN A 68 18.81 11.10 0.44
N THR A 69 19.88 11.18 1.22
CA THR A 69 20.84 10.09 1.45
C THR A 69 20.36 9.13 2.54
N LYS A 70 20.91 7.91 2.59
CA LYS A 70 20.62 6.91 3.64
C LYS A 70 20.92 7.43 5.07
N SER A 71 21.87 8.36 5.20
CA SER A 71 22.23 9.04 6.46
C SER A 71 21.39 10.28 6.78
N ASN A 72 20.45 10.69 5.91
CA ASN A 72 19.59 11.87 6.09
C ASN A 72 18.08 11.54 6.05
N LYS A 73 17.72 10.26 6.20
CA LYS A 73 16.31 9.86 6.30
C LYS A 73 15.70 10.50 7.55
N SER A 74 14.51 11.07 7.38
CA SER A 74 13.80 11.83 8.41
C SER A 74 12.31 11.48 8.37
N ARG A 75 11.62 11.64 9.50
CA ARG A 75 10.16 11.46 9.65
C ARG A 75 9.52 12.81 9.94
N PHE A 76 8.33 13.03 9.42
CA PHE A 76 7.51 14.18 9.79
C PHE A 76 6.82 13.86 11.12
N LEU A 77 7.01 14.72 12.12
CA LEU A 77 6.31 14.69 13.41
C LEU A 77 5.55 16.00 13.59
N ARG A 78 4.34 15.93 14.15
CA ARG A 78 3.66 17.10 14.68
C ARG A 78 4.18 17.34 16.10
N THR A 79 4.70 18.52 16.36
CA THR A 79 5.10 18.93 17.70
C THR A 79 3.88 19.38 18.51
N PRO A 80 3.93 19.37 19.86
CA PRO A 80 2.83 19.87 20.69
C PRO A 80 2.42 21.30 20.37
N GLY A 81 3.36 22.16 19.95
CA GLY A 81 3.10 23.52 19.47
C GLY A 81 2.50 23.62 18.06
N GLY A 82 1.84 22.57 17.56
CA GLY A 82 1.10 22.55 16.28
C GLY A 82 1.94 22.57 15.01
N ARG A 83 3.28 22.58 15.09
CA ARG A 83 4.17 22.70 13.92
C ARG A 83 4.53 21.32 13.37
N LEU A 84 4.53 21.17 12.04
CA LEU A 84 5.13 20.01 11.38
C LEU A 84 6.65 20.18 11.36
N VAL A 85 7.39 19.17 11.81
CA VAL A 85 8.85 19.22 11.95
C VAL A 85 9.46 17.91 11.45
N LEU A 86 10.61 17.97 10.76
CA LEU A 86 11.40 16.79 10.43
C LEU A 86 12.23 16.35 11.64
N HIS A 87 12.07 15.10 12.06
CA HIS A 87 12.94 14.44 13.02
C HIS A 87 13.82 13.41 12.31
N HIS A 88 15.13 13.45 12.57
CA HIS A 88 16.10 12.59 11.90
C HIS A 88 15.98 11.13 12.39
N VAL A 89 16.11 10.18 11.46
CA VAL A 89 16.10 8.74 11.77
C VAL A 89 17.53 8.20 11.65
N LYS A 90 18.08 7.71 12.75
CA LYS A 90 19.38 7.02 12.73
C LYS A 90 19.29 5.72 11.93
N LYS A 91 20.42 5.32 11.34
CA LYS A 91 20.54 4.03 10.66
C LYS A 91 20.38 2.92 11.71
N ARG A 92 19.49 1.96 11.47
CA ARG A 92 19.34 0.76 12.31
C ARG A 92 20.63 -0.06 12.28
N GLY A 93 21.08 -0.49 13.45
CA GLY A 93 22.17 -1.45 13.58
C GLY A 93 21.79 -2.83 13.02
N SER A 94 22.80 -3.59 12.60
CA SER A 94 22.66 -5.03 12.40
C SER A 94 22.66 -5.75 13.75
N ILE A 95 21.76 -6.72 13.92
CA ILE A 95 21.75 -7.58 15.10
C ILE A 95 22.98 -8.50 15.05
N PRO A 96 23.73 -8.68 16.15
CA PRO A 96 24.92 -9.52 16.17
C PRO A 96 24.59 -10.97 15.79
N LYS A 97 25.58 -11.60 15.16
CA LYS A 97 25.55 -13.01 14.77
C LYS A 97 26.52 -13.79 15.66
N CYS A 98 26.23 -15.06 15.88
CA CYS A 98 27.20 -16.02 16.40
C CYS A 98 28.41 -16.09 15.45
N GLY A 99 29.63 -16.09 16.01
CA GLY A 99 30.86 -16.14 15.22
C GLY A 99 31.00 -17.44 14.44
N ASP A 100 30.67 -18.57 15.07
CA ASP A 100 30.88 -19.90 14.51
C ASP A 100 29.71 -20.34 13.61
N CYS A 101 28.47 -20.12 14.06
CA CYS A 101 27.28 -20.59 13.33
C CYS A 101 26.71 -19.57 12.32
N GLY A 102 27.15 -18.30 12.37
CA GLY A 102 26.59 -17.21 11.53
C GLY A 102 25.11 -16.86 11.78
N LEU A 103 24.43 -17.60 12.66
CA LEU A 103 23.05 -17.39 13.06
C LEU A 103 22.88 -16.10 13.88
N LYS A 104 21.74 -15.46 13.69
CA LYS A 104 21.36 -14.24 14.41
C LYS A 104 21.11 -14.55 15.89
N LEU A 105 21.73 -13.81 16.80
CA LEU A 105 21.48 -13.96 18.24
C LEU A 105 20.08 -13.48 18.61
N TRP A 106 19.36 -14.27 19.40
CA TRP A 106 17.98 -13.97 19.82
C TRP A 106 17.97 -13.10 21.09
N GLY A 107 16.87 -12.39 21.35
CA GLY A 107 16.75 -11.46 22.48
C GLY A 107 17.50 -10.13 22.33
N ILE A 108 18.49 -10.03 21.45
CA ILE A 108 19.29 -8.81 21.26
C ILE A 108 18.59 -7.87 20.26
N THR A 109 18.25 -6.67 20.74
CA THR A 109 17.66 -5.58 19.93
C THR A 109 18.76 -4.60 19.49
N PRO A 110 18.81 -4.17 18.21
CA PRO A 110 19.80 -3.20 17.73
C PRO A 110 19.33 -1.76 18.02
N ALA A 111 20.29 -0.84 18.12
CA ALA A 111 20.02 0.60 18.15
C ALA A 111 19.60 1.18 16.78
#